data_AF-A0A2W7SEW5-F1
#
_entry.id   AF-A0A2W7SEW5-F1
#
_cell.length_a   1.000
_cell.length_b   1.000
_cell.length_c   1.000
_cell.angle_alpha   90.00
_cell.angle_beta   90.00
_cell.angle_gamma   90.00
#
_symmetry.space_group_name_H-M   'P 1'
#
loop_
_entity.id
_entity.type
_entity.pdbx_description
1 polymer ?
#
loop_
_entity_poly.entity_id
_entity_poly.type
_entity_poly.pdbx_seq_one_letter_code
_entity_poly.pdbx_strand_id
1 'polypeptide(L)'
;MSPKSFFLFCFLGLALVFWMPAFAQTIPAVPKSLSVGEGLSKGFPSGGLESITTKPEIPYLEELKQIQSLKKSYDSLRKELKELKEITADSTQRDSLFTLAKERSKALLEQESKKLESLIQSEDIPGEEIKNASKNTLDRVKDSKARLEKINQIGELESLVDQNNENLKALTNEWIMPKLEEQISGIVQDGFDPRSAELPDFYGKDAPIL
;
A
#
# COMPACT_ATOMS: atom_id res chain seq x y z
N MET A 1 22.12 20.47 -29.38
CA MET A 1 21.09 20.34 -28.30
C MET A 1 20.15 21.52 -28.43
N SER A 2 18.89 21.31 -28.79
CA SER A 2 17.96 22.42 -29.04
C SER A 2 17.45 22.98 -27.70
N PRO A 3 17.25 24.31 -27.55
CA PRO A 3 16.74 24.89 -26.32
C PRO A 3 15.36 24.33 -25.93
N LYS A 4 14.59 23.83 -26.89
CA LYS A 4 13.29 23.19 -26.66
C LYS A 4 13.39 21.82 -25.95
N SER A 5 14.48 21.07 -26.16
CA SER A 5 14.72 19.79 -25.46
C SER A 5 15.19 19.98 -24.01
N PHE A 6 15.80 21.12 -23.69
CA PHE A 6 16.26 21.42 -22.33
C PHE A 6 15.10 21.75 -21.40
N PHE A 7 14.06 22.44 -21.90
CA PHE A 7 12.87 22.76 -21.11
C PHE A 7 12.00 21.53 -20.78
N LEU A 8 11.93 20.53 -21.66
CA LEU A 8 11.15 19.32 -21.39
C LEU A 8 11.78 18.45 -20.28
N PHE A 9 13.11 18.42 -20.21
CA PHE A 9 13.87 17.70 -19.17
C PHE A 9 13.67 18.31 -17.77
N CYS A 10 13.51 19.64 -17.68
CA CYS A 10 13.30 20.32 -16.39
C CYS A 10 11.88 20.12 -15.83
N PHE A 11 10.84 20.06 -16.67
CA PHE A 11 9.46 19.90 -16.17
C PHE A 11 9.12 18.46 -15.74
N LEU A 12 9.71 17.44 -16.38
CA LEU A 12 9.54 16.04 -15.94
C LEU A 12 10.41 15.70 -14.73
N GLY A 13 11.59 16.33 -14.58
CA GLY A 13 12.44 16.16 -13.40
C GLY A 13 11.88 16.81 -12.12
N LEU A 14 11.17 17.94 -12.22
CA LEU A 14 10.62 18.66 -11.07
C LEU A 14 9.28 18.10 -10.55
N ALA A 15 8.54 17.34 -11.36
CA ALA A 15 7.31 16.68 -10.91
C ALA A 15 7.56 15.38 -10.13
N LEU A 16 8.80 14.86 -10.14
CA LEU A 16 9.16 13.55 -9.56
C LEU A 16 9.86 13.61 -8.19
N VAL A 17 10.19 14.80 -7.68
CA VAL A 17 10.88 14.97 -6.38
C VAL A 17 9.91 15.10 -5.19
N PHE A 18 8.61 15.23 -5.44
CA PHE A 18 7.59 15.49 -4.42
C PHE A 18 6.68 14.28 -4.16
N TRP A 19 7.23 13.12 -3.76
CA TRP A 19 6.43 12.12 -3.06
C TRP A 19 7.23 11.19 -2.15
N MET A 20 7.76 11.76 -1.06
CA MET A 20 7.96 10.99 0.18
C MET A 20 7.26 11.72 1.32
N PRO A 21 6.08 11.27 1.79
CA PRO A 21 5.65 11.64 3.12
C PRO A 21 6.57 10.92 4.10
N ALA A 22 7.52 11.66 4.66
CA ALA A 22 8.20 11.28 5.88
C ALA A 22 7.15 11.21 7.00
N PHE A 23 6.63 10.01 7.25
CA PHE A 23 5.89 9.74 8.48
C PHE A 23 6.89 9.61 9.62
N ALA A 24 7.32 10.76 10.16
CA ALA A 24 7.89 10.83 11.49
C ALA A 24 6.73 10.89 12.49
N GLN A 25 6.25 9.74 12.96
CA GLN A 25 5.37 9.69 14.12
C GLN A 25 6.22 9.75 15.39
N THR A 26 6.15 10.90 16.05
CA THR A 26 6.58 11.13 17.42
C THR A 26 5.79 10.19 18.34
N ILE A 27 6.47 9.21 18.93
CA ILE A 27 5.93 8.37 20.01
C ILE A 27 5.68 9.30 21.22
N PRO A 28 4.44 9.46 21.73
CA PRO A 28 4.26 10.11 23.02
C PRO A 28 4.78 9.16 24.11
N ALA A 29 5.79 9.64 24.83
CA ALA A 29 6.36 8.95 25.97
C ALA A 29 5.28 8.64 27.02
N VAL A 30 5.23 7.38 27.44
CA VAL A 30 4.49 6.93 28.63
C VAL A 30 5.24 7.43 29.88
N PRO A 31 4.63 8.23 30.78
CA PRO A 31 5.17 8.39 32.11
C PRO A 31 4.66 7.27 33.02
N LYS A 32 5.58 6.48 33.55
CA LYS A 32 5.32 5.44 34.55
C LYS A 32 5.34 6.06 35.96
N SER A 33 4.29 5.74 36.70
CA SER A 33 4.24 5.45 38.15
C SER A 33 3.90 6.54 39.19
N LEU A 34 2.87 6.17 39.97
CA LEU A 34 2.72 6.19 41.43
C LEU A 34 2.69 7.53 42.20
N SER A 35 1.52 7.83 42.78
CA SER A 35 1.45 8.19 44.20
C SER A 35 0.11 7.79 44.82
N VAL A 36 0.23 7.18 45.99
CA VAL A 36 -0.79 6.76 46.95
C VAL A 36 -1.51 7.98 47.56
N GLY A 37 -2.81 7.85 47.85
CA GLY A 37 -3.60 8.86 48.56
C GLY A 37 -5.03 8.38 48.85
N GLU A 38 -5.21 7.86 50.06
CA GLU A 38 -6.40 7.34 50.73
C GLU A 38 -7.54 8.37 50.87
N GLY A 39 -8.81 7.95 50.71
CA GLY A 39 -9.96 8.81 50.96
C GLY A 39 -11.33 8.20 50.62
N LEU A 40 -11.97 7.57 51.60
CA LEU A 40 -13.36 7.10 51.59
C LEU A 40 -14.38 8.23 51.35
N SER A 41 -15.31 8.06 50.40
CA SER A 41 -16.71 8.50 50.57
C SER A 41 -17.67 7.85 49.58
N LYS A 42 -18.78 7.35 50.14
CA LYS A 42 -19.96 6.77 49.49
C LYS A 42 -20.60 7.73 48.48
N GLY A 43 -21.06 7.19 47.35
CA GLY A 43 -22.08 7.82 46.50
C GLY A 43 -22.13 7.29 45.07
N PHE A 44 -22.93 6.26 44.82
CA PHE A 44 -23.58 6.07 43.51
C PHE A 44 -25.05 6.52 43.66
N PRO A 45 -25.83 6.82 42.60
CA PRO A 45 -25.50 6.86 41.17
C PRO A 45 -25.95 8.17 40.47
N SER A 46 -25.34 8.55 39.36
CA SER A 46 -25.99 9.36 38.32
C SER A 46 -25.28 9.18 36.99
N GLY A 47 -26.05 9.23 35.90
CA GLY A 47 -25.75 8.68 34.57
C GLY A 47 -24.42 9.13 33.96
N GLY A 48 -23.80 8.34 33.09
CA GLY A 48 -24.45 7.58 32.03
C GLY A 48 -24.25 8.36 30.73
N LEU A 49 -23.47 7.77 29.82
CA LEU A 49 -23.17 8.23 28.46
C LEU A 49 -22.15 9.38 28.33
N GLU A 50 -20.92 9.15 28.78
CA GLU A 50 -19.80 9.47 27.88
C GLU A 50 -19.75 8.34 26.86
N SER A 51 -20.55 8.47 25.79
CA SER A 51 -20.36 7.65 24.60
C SER A 51 -19.01 8.04 24.03
N ILE A 52 -17.96 7.34 24.46
CA ILE A 52 -16.75 7.20 23.66
C ILE A 52 -17.25 6.54 22.39
N THR A 53 -17.57 7.35 21.38
CA THR A 53 -17.74 6.91 20.00
C THR A 53 -16.37 6.37 19.58
N THR A 54 -16.08 5.15 20.02
CA THR A 54 -14.99 4.34 19.53
C THR A 54 -15.39 4.05 18.10
N LYS A 55 -14.86 4.85 17.18
CA LYS A 55 -14.87 4.52 15.75
C LYS A 55 -14.45 3.05 15.67
N PRO A 56 -15.24 2.17 15.03
CA PRO A 56 -14.86 0.78 14.91
C PRO A 56 -13.48 0.73 14.26
N GLU A 57 -12.53 0.18 15.00
CA GLU A 57 -11.17 0.02 14.54
C GLU A 57 -11.21 -1.06 13.46
N ILE A 58 -11.13 -0.63 12.20
CA ILE A 58 -11.10 -1.54 11.05
C ILE A 58 -9.76 -2.28 11.10
N PRO A 59 -9.76 -3.61 11.23
CA PRO A 59 -8.52 -4.38 11.31
C PRO A 59 -7.65 -4.17 10.06
N TYR A 60 -6.35 -4.00 10.25
CA TYR A 60 -5.31 -3.82 9.21
C TYR A 60 -5.54 -2.66 8.22
N LEU A 61 -6.28 -1.63 8.63
CA LEU A 61 -6.59 -0.49 7.77
C LEU A 61 -5.34 0.22 7.24
N GLU A 62 -4.28 0.32 8.04
CA GLU A 62 -3.05 0.97 7.62
C GLU A 62 -2.26 0.12 6.61
N GLU A 63 -2.23 -1.20 6.78
CA GLU A 63 -1.67 -2.17 5.84
C GLU A 63 -2.41 -2.11 4.51
N LEU A 64 -3.74 -2.04 4.55
CA LEU A 64 -4.58 -1.89 3.36
C LEU A 64 -4.32 -0.58 2.61
N LYS A 65 -4.21 0.56 3.32
CA LYS A 65 -3.82 1.83 2.72
C LYS A 65 -2.44 1.75 2.07
N GLN A 66 -1.51 1.06 2.71
CA GLN A 66 -0.15 0.86 2.19
C GLN A 66 -0.15 0.00 0.92
N ILE A 67 -0.94 -1.07 0.87
CA ILE A 67 -1.13 -1.92 -0.33
C ILE A 67 -1.80 -1.12 -1.45
N GLN A 68 -2.83 -0.33 -1.13
CA GLN A 68 -3.49 0.52 -2.11
C GLN A 68 -2.54 1.58 -2.70
N SER A 69 -1.64 2.13 -1.88
CA SER A 69 -0.58 3.01 -2.36
C SER A 69 0.38 2.30 -3.32
N LEU A 70 0.73 1.03 -3.08
CA LEU A 70 1.55 0.25 -4.02
C LEU A 70 0.83 0.04 -5.35
N LYS A 71 -0.45 -0.35 -5.33
CA LYS A 71 -1.28 -0.52 -6.54
C LYS A 71 -1.24 0.74 -7.41
N LYS A 72 -1.40 1.92 -6.79
CA LYS A 72 -1.30 3.22 -7.48
C LYS A 72 0.09 3.45 -8.09
N SER A 73 1.16 3.10 -7.39
CA SER A 73 2.53 3.21 -7.90
C SER A 73 2.77 2.28 -9.10
N TYR A 74 2.21 1.06 -9.07
CA TYR A 74 2.24 0.13 -10.20
C TYR A 74 1.49 0.68 -11.42
N ASP A 75 0.29 1.20 -11.22
CA ASP A 75 -0.51 1.79 -12.32
C ASP A 75 0.20 3.00 -12.94
N SER A 76 0.84 3.85 -12.12
CA SER A 76 1.64 4.98 -12.61
C SER A 76 2.82 4.49 -13.45
N LEU A 77 3.60 3.52 -12.94
CA LEU A 77 4.75 2.97 -13.65
C LEU A 77 4.34 2.28 -14.96
N ARG A 78 3.23 1.56 -14.95
CA ARG A 78 2.66 0.95 -16.16
C ARG A 78 2.32 2.00 -17.21
N LYS A 79 1.71 3.11 -16.82
CA LYS A 79 1.39 4.22 -17.73
C LYS A 79 2.67 4.80 -18.36
N GLU A 80 3.69 5.04 -17.53
CA GLU A 80 4.99 5.55 -18.00
C GLU A 80 5.67 4.58 -18.97
N LEU A 81 5.60 3.27 -18.74
CA LEU A 81 6.17 2.27 -19.65
C LEU A 81 5.46 2.23 -21.01
N LYS A 82 4.13 2.43 -21.02
CA LYS A 82 3.36 2.57 -22.26
C LYS A 82 3.76 3.83 -23.02
N GLU A 83 3.84 4.97 -22.32
CA GLU A 83 4.32 6.23 -22.90
C GLU A 83 5.73 6.06 -23.47
N LEU A 84 6.65 5.41 -22.74
CA LEU A 84 8.02 5.16 -23.18
C LEU A 84 8.11 4.31 -24.46
N LYS A 85 7.20 3.35 -24.62
CA LYS A 85 7.10 2.50 -25.81
C LYS A 85 6.71 3.31 -27.05
N GLU A 86 5.83 4.29 -26.87
CA GLU A 86 5.28 5.16 -27.91
C GLU A 86 6.23 6.33 -28.26
N ILE A 87 7.17 6.68 -27.39
CA ILE A 87 8.15 7.74 -27.65
C ILE A 87 9.00 7.41 -28.88
N THR A 88 8.91 8.29 -29.87
CA THR A 88 9.82 8.35 -31.02
C THR A 88 11.02 9.23 -30.66
N ALA A 89 11.95 8.70 -29.85
CA ALA A 89 13.20 9.34 -29.48
C ALA A 89 14.41 8.59 -30.04
N ASP A 90 15.57 9.25 -30.08
CA ASP A 90 16.83 8.60 -30.42
C ASP A 90 17.20 7.51 -29.40
N SER A 91 18.07 6.58 -29.82
CA SER A 91 18.42 5.39 -29.02
C SER A 91 18.97 5.75 -27.64
N THR A 92 19.80 6.78 -27.54
CA THR A 92 20.44 7.19 -26.29
C THR A 92 19.41 7.72 -25.27
N GLN A 93 18.44 8.51 -25.74
CA GLN A 93 17.34 8.98 -24.90
C GLN A 93 16.44 7.83 -24.42
N ARG A 94 16.13 6.89 -25.32
CA ARG A 94 15.33 5.70 -24.97
C ARG A 94 16.04 4.81 -23.94
N ASP A 95 17.34 4.58 -24.08
CA ASP A 95 18.13 3.78 -23.15
C ASP A 95 18.21 4.42 -21.76
N SER A 96 18.33 5.75 -21.71
CA SER A 96 18.33 6.51 -20.46
C SER A 96 16.99 6.41 -19.72
N LEU A 97 15.88 6.59 -20.45
CA LEU A 97 14.53 6.48 -19.89
C LEU A 97 14.21 5.03 -19.46
N PHE A 98 14.67 4.04 -20.23
CA PHE A 98 14.53 2.64 -19.87
C PHE A 98 15.29 2.30 -18.58
N THR A 99 16.52 2.81 -18.43
CA THR A 99 17.32 2.65 -17.21
C THR A 99 16.58 3.24 -16.00
N LEU A 100 16.04 4.45 -16.13
CA LEU A 100 15.26 5.09 -15.08
C LEU A 100 14.00 4.27 -14.71
N ALA A 101 13.27 3.76 -15.71
CA ALA A 101 12.10 2.91 -15.46
C ALA A 101 12.48 1.60 -14.75
N LYS A 102 13.63 1.01 -15.09
CA LYS A 102 14.17 -0.19 -14.43
C LYS A 102 14.55 0.09 -12.97
N GLU A 103 15.18 1.22 -12.68
CA GLU A 103 15.49 1.66 -11.30
C GLU A 103 14.21 1.87 -10.47
N ARG A 104 13.20 2.52 -11.05
CA ARG A 104 11.89 2.70 -10.38
C ARG A 104 11.19 1.38 -10.13
N SER A 105 11.24 0.45 -11.08
CA SER A 105 10.70 -0.91 -10.90
C SER A 105 11.39 -1.63 -9.74
N LYS A 106 12.72 -1.49 -9.63
CA LYS A 106 13.49 -2.05 -8.52
C LYS A 106 13.07 -1.48 -7.17
N ALA A 107 12.92 -0.15 -7.08
CA ALA A 107 12.47 0.52 -5.86
C ALA A 107 11.06 0.08 -5.45
N LEU A 108 10.16 -0.09 -6.42
CA LEU A 108 8.79 -0.53 -6.18
C LEU A 108 8.73 -1.97 -5.64
N LEU A 109 9.49 -2.90 -6.25
CA LEU A 109 9.61 -4.28 -5.76
C LEU A 109 10.22 -4.34 -4.35
N GLU A 110 11.15 -3.44 -4.03
CA GLU A 110 11.73 -3.34 -2.69
C GLU A 110 10.69 -2.87 -1.66
N GLN A 111 9.90 -1.87 -2.02
CA GLN A 111 8.80 -1.40 -1.16
C GLN A 111 7.73 -2.47 -0.96
N GLU A 112 7.37 -3.20 -2.01
CA GLU A 112 6.44 -4.32 -1.93
C GLU A 112 6.97 -5.43 -1.03
N SER A 113 8.24 -5.82 -1.17
CA SER A 113 8.84 -6.85 -0.30
C SER A 113 8.76 -6.47 1.17
N LYS A 114 9.14 -5.24 1.52
CA LYS A 114 9.09 -4.77 2.91
C LYS A 114 7.67 -4.80 3.47
N LYS A 115 6.69 -4.39 2.67
CA LYS A 115 5.27 -4.40 3.09
C LYS A 115 4.76 -5.82 3.29
N LEU A 116 5.11 -6.75 2.40
CA LEU A 116 4.74 -8.17 2.54
C LEU A 116 5.44 -8.81 3.75
N GLU A 117 6.70 -8.47 4.02
CA GLU A 117 7.40 -8.92 5.23
C GLU A 117 6.73 -8.40 6.50
N SER A 118 6.35 -7.13 6.55
CA SER A 118 5.57 -6.56 7.66
C SER A 118 4.21 -7.26 7.82
N LEU A 119 3.54 -7.58 6.72
CA LEU A 119 2.26 -8.30 6.72
C LEU A 119 2.39 -9.72 7.30
N ILE A 120 3.47 -10.42 6.96
CA ILE A 120 3.76 -11.77 7.49
C ILE A 120 4.09 -11.72 8.99
N GLN A 121 4.82 -10.69 9.43
CA GLN A 121 5.25 -10.53 10.82
C GLN A 121 4.17 -9.93 11.73
N SER A 122 3.11 -9.33 11.16
CA SER A 122 2.01 -8.76 11.94
C SER A 122 1.32 -9.86 12.76
N GLU A 123 1.22 -9.60 14.07
CA GLU A 123 0.44 -10.42 15.01
C GLU A 123 -1.04 -10.10 14.91
N ASP A 124 -1.36 -8.89 14.45
CA ASP A 124 -2.73 -8.44 14.37
C ASP A 124 -3.46 -9.22 13.26
N ILE A 125 -2.80 -9.58 12.14
CA ILE A 125 -3.46 -10.22 10.98
C ILE A 125 -3.92 -11.66 11.29
N PRO A 126 -5.24 -11.94 11.20
CA PRO A 126 -5.82 -13.23 11.51
C PRO A 126 -5.64 -14.18 10.32
N GLY A 127 -5.41 -15.45 10.63
CA GLY A 127 -5.37 -16.51 9.64
C GLY A 127 -3.98 -16.75 9.07
N GLU A 128 -3.52 -17.99 9.21
CA GLU A 128 -2.31 -18.49 8.56
C GLU A 128 -2.41 -18.40 7.03
N GLU A 129 -3.63 -18.38 6.49
CA GLU A 129 -3.90 -18.24 5.06
C GLU A 129 -3.39 -16.92 4.50
N ILE A 130 -3.61 -15.79 5.18
CA ILE A 130 -3.10 -14.48 4.73
C ILE A 130 -1.57 -14.47 4.80
N LYS A 131 -0.98 -15.01 5.88
CA LYS A 131 0.48 -15.08 6.04
C LYS A 131 1.11 -15.95 4.94
N ASN A 132 0.50 -17.09 4.62
CA ASN A 132 0.96 -17.97 3.54
C ASN A 132 0.80 -17.33 2.16
N ALA A 133 -0.33 -16.68 1.87
CA ALA A 133 -0.54 -15.94 0.62
C ALA A 133 0.47 -14.79 0.47
N SER A 134 0.75 -14.08 1.57
CA SER A 134 1.74 -12.99 1.63
C SER A 134 3.16 -13.51 1.39
N LYS A 135 3.51 -14.65 1.98
CA LYS A 135 4.81 -15.33 1.76
C LYS A 135 4.98 -15.79 0.32
N ASN A 136 3.95 -16.41 -0.26
CA ASN A 136 3.97 -16.83 -1.67
C ASN A 136 4.12 -15.62 -2.60
N THR A 137 3.42 -14.52 -2.32
CA THR A 137 3.55 -13.27 -3.06
C THR A 137 4.96 -12.68 -2.91
N LEU A 138 5.52 -12.70 -1.69
CA LEU A 138 6.87 -12.22 -1.42
C LEU A 138 7.93 -13.02 -2.20
N ASP A 139 7.78 -14.34 -2.27
CA ASP A 139 8.70 -15.18 -3.04
C ASP A 139 8.62 -14.87 -4.54
N ARG A 140 7.41 -14.62 -5.08
CA ARG A 140 7.26 -14.10 -6.46
C ARG A 140 7.92 -12.74 -6.66
N VAL A 141 7.85 -11.84 -5.68
CA VAL A 141 8.52 -10.53 -5.74
C VAL A 141 10.05 -10.70 -5.74
N LYS A 142 10.60 -11.63 -4.96
CA LYS A 142 12.04 -11.96 -5.00
C LYS A 142 12.46 -12.50 -6.38
N ASP A 143 11.66 -13.38 -6.97
CA ASP A 143 11.89 -13.87 -8.33
C ASP A 143 11.84 -12.73 -9.36
N SER A 144 10.88 -11.81 -9.22
CA SER A 144 10.78 -10.60 -10.04
C SER A 144 12.02 -9.71 -9.91
N LYS A 145 12.55 -9.50 -8.69
CA LYS A 145 13.80 -8.75 -8.50
C LYS A 145 14.98 -9.42 -9.23
N ALA A 146 15.11 -10.74 -9.14
CA ALA A 146 16.15 -11.48 -9.83
C ALA A 146 16.01 -11.43 -11.36
N ARG A 147 14.77 -11.47 -11.87
CA ARG A 147 14.46 -11.33 -13.30
C ARG A 147 14.73 -9.90 -13.80
N LEU A 148 14.39 -8.88 -13.02
CA LEU A 148 14.54 -7.47 -13.39
C LEU A 148 15.95 -7.14 -13.87
N GLU A 149 16.97 -7.66 -13.19
CA GLU A 149 18.37 -7.42 -13.55
C GLU A 149 18.70 -7.87 -14.98
N LYS A 150 18.03 -8.92 -15.48
CA LYS A 150 18.24 -9.50 -16.81
C LYS A 150 17.42 -8.84 -17.93
N ILE A 151 16.43 -8.01 -17.57
CA ILE A 151 15.56 -7.36 -18.54
C ILE A 151 16.30 -6.24 -19.27
N ASN A 152 16.27 -6.31 -20.60
CA ASN A 152 16.91 -5.34 -21.50
C ASN A 152 15.92 -4.72 -22.50
N GLN A 153 14.63 -5.06 -22.40
CA GLN A 153 13.59 -4.57 -23.29
C GLN A 153 12.40 -4.02 -22.51
N ILE A 154 11.83 -2.92 -23.01
CA ILE A 154 10.67 -2.25 -22.39
C ILE A 154 9.47 -3.20 -22.27
N GLY A 155 9.21 -4.04 -23.29
CA GLY A 155 8.08 -4.98 -23.26
C GLY A 155 8.20 -6.04 -22.17
N GLU A 156 9.41 -6.53 -21.89
CA GLU A 156 9.66 -7.46 -20.79
C GLU A 156 9.49 -6.78 -19.43
N LEU A 157 9.91 -5.51 -19.32
CA LEU A 157 9.73 -4.70 -18.11
C LEU A 157 8.23 -4.45 -17.84
N GLU A 158 7.47 -4.09 -18.88
CA GLU A 158 6.01 -3.92 -18.83
C GLU A 158 5.34 -5.21 -18.35
N SER A 159 5.70 -6.36 -18.93
CA SER A 159 5.16 -7.66 -18.51
C SER A 159 5.48 -8.00 -17.05
N LEU A 160 6.70 -7.68 -16.58
CA LEU A 160 7.07 -7.89 -15.18
C LEU A 160 6.24 -6.99 -14.25
N VAL A 161 6.10 -5.70 -14.57
CA VAL A 161 5.32 -4.74 -13.78
C VAL A 161 3.85 -5.17 -13.71
N ASP A 162 3.27 -5.58 -14.85
CA ASP A 162 1.90 -6.08 -14.92
C ASP A 162 1.73 -7.35 -14.08
N GLN A 163 2.65 -8.32 -14.18
CA GLN A 163 2.59 -9.56 -13.40
C GLN A 163 2.62 -9.30 -11.88
N ASN A 164 3.46 -8.37 -11.41
CA ASN A 164 3.52 -8.05 -9.98
C ASN A 164 2.27 -7.31 -9.51
N ASN A 165 1.73 -6.38 -10.30
CA ASN A 165 0.47 -5.72 -9.98
C ASN A 165 -0.68 -6.72 -9.87
N GLU A 166 -0.79 -7.69 -10.79
CA GLU A 166 -1.81 -8.73 -10.73
C GLU A 166 -1.64 -9.67 -9.53
N ASN A 167 -0.39 -10.03 -9.18
CA ASN A 167 -0.14 -10.79 -7.94
C ASN A 167 -0.61 -10.04 -6.70
N LEU A 168 -0.33 -8.73 -6.62
CA LEU A 168 -0.74 -7.90 -5.49
C LEU A 168 -2.26 -7.72 -5.41
N LYS A 169 -2.93 -7.60 -6.57
CA LYS A 169 -4.40 -7.59 -6.66
C LYS A 169 -4.98 -8.91 -6.18
N ALA A 170 -4.43 -10.04 -6.62
CA ALA A 170 -4.87 -11.37 -6.18
C ALA A 170 -4.71 -11.53 -4.66
N LEU A 171 -3.57 -11.14 -4.09
CA LEU A 171 -3.38 -11.14 -2.63
C LEU A 171 -4.47 -10.32 -1.92
N THR A 172 -4.76 -9.13 -2.44
CA THR A 172 -5.76 -8.24 -1.84
C THR A 172 -7.17 -8.82 -1.94
N ASN A 173 -7.60 -9.17 -3.15
CA ASN A 173 -8.99 -9.50 -3.45
C ASN A 173 -9.36 -10.92 -3.00
N GLU A 174 -8.43 -11.87 -3.08
CA GLU A 174 -8.73 -13.28 -2.78
C GLU A 174 -8.46 -13.65 -1.31
N TRP A 175 -7.55 -12.94 -0.64
CA TRP A 175 -7.10 -13.33 0.70
C TRP A 175 -7.40 -12.29 1.77
N ILE A 176 -7.08 -11.02 1.52
CA ILE A 176 -7.22 -9.97 2.54
C ILE A 176 -8.68 -9.51 2.66
N MET A 177 -9.31 -9.16 1.54
CA MET A 177 -10.67 -8.61 1.54
C MET A 177 -11.72 -9.56 2.12
N PRO A 178 -11.76 -10.86 1.78
CA PRO A 178 -12.76 -11.76 2.35
C PRO A 178 -12.66 -11.86 3.89
N LYS A 179 -11.44 -11.83 4.42
CA LYS A 179 -11.19 -11.87 5.87
C LYS A 179 -11.56 -10.57 6.56
N LEU A 180 -11.30 -9.44 5.92
CA LEU A 180 -11.76 -8.14 6.39
C LEU A 180 -13.29 -8.09 6.46
N GLU A 181 -13.98 -8.56 5.42
CA GLU A 181 -15.43 -8.60 5.36
C GLU A 181 -16.02 -9.54 6.42
N GLU A 182 -15.41 -10.72 6.63
CA GLU A 182 -15.79 -11.66 7.69
C GLU A 182 -15.69 -11.00 9.07
N GLN A 183 -14.60 -10.30 9.36
CA GLN A 183 -14.40 -9.62 10.64
C GLN A 183 -15.35 -8.43 10.83
N ILE A 184 -15.50 -7.57 9.82
CA ILE A 184 -16.44 -6.45 9.90
C ILE A 184 -17.87 -6.98 10.08
N SER A 185 -18.28 -7.97 9.29
CA SER A 185 -19.62 -8.57 9.36
C SER A 185 -19.87 -9.30 10.69
N GLY A 186 -18.85 -9.91 11.27
CA GLY A 186 -18.91 -10.56 12.57
C GLY A 186 -18.85 -9.60 13.78
N ILE A 187 -18.33 -8.39 13.59
CA ILE A 187 -18.20 -7.33 14.61
C ILE A 187 -19.36 -6.32 14.53
N VAL A 188 -20.19 -6.34 13.48
CA VAL A 188 -21.37 -5.48 13.35
C VAL A 188 -22.32 -5.72 14.53
N GLN A 189 -22.23 -4.85 15.54
CA GLN A 189 -23.34 -4.55 16.43
C GLN A 189 -24.49 -4.01 15.57
N ASP A 190 -25.73 -4.42 15.89
CA ASP A 190 -26.95 -3.90 15.24
C ASP A 190 -26.86 -2.38 15.08
N GLY A 191 -26.74 -1.91 13.83
CA GLY A 191 -26.65 -0.48 13.49
C GLY A 191 -25.36 0.01 12.82
N PHE A 192 -24.32 -0.83 12.65
CA PHE A 192 -23.17 -0.43 11.81
C PHE A 192 -23.50 -0.56 10.32
N ASP A 193 -23.71 0.56 9.64
CA ASP A 193 -23.83 0.62 8.18
C ASP A 193 -22.43 0.74 7.55
N PRO A 194 -21.89 -0.31 6.90
CA PRO A 194 -20.58 -0.26 6.25
C PRO A 194 -20.52 0.74 5.07
N ARG A 195 -21.66 1.27 4.63
CA ARG A 195 -21.73 2.37 3.63
C ARG A 195 -21.62 3.76 4.27
N SER A 196 -21.79 3.86 5.59
CA SER A 196 -21.71 5.11 6.35
C SER A 196 -20.31 5.41 6.90
N ALA A 197 -19.50 4.37 7.11
CA ALA A 197 -18.07 4.52 7.33
C ALA A 197 -17.43 4.84 5.97
N GLU A 198 -16.69 5.95 5.87
CA GLU A 198 -15.83 6.25 4.72
C GLU A 198 -14.72 5.18 4.59
N LEU A 199 -15.08 3.97 4.17
CA LEU A 199 -14.16 2.92 3.82
C LEU A 199 -13.58 3.27 2.44
N PRO A 200 -12.25 3.42 2.31
CA PRO A 200 -11.63 3.55 1.00
C PRO A 200 -12.06 2.39 0.08
N ASP A 201 -12.27 2.66 -1.21
CA ASP A 201 -12.45 1.60 -2.20
C ASP A 201 -11.14 0.80 -2.33
N PHE A 202 -11.09 -0.35 -1.65
CA PHE A 202 -9.94 -1.26 -1.60
C PHE A 202 -9.91 -2.22 -2.80
N TYR A 203 -11.07 -2.48 -3.37
CA TYR A 203 -11.28 -3.33 -4.53
C TYR A 203 -10.66 -2.72 -5.80
N GLY A 204 -10.81 -1.41 -5.95
CA GLY A 204 -10.37 -0.68 -7.13
C GLY A 204 -11.36 -0.80 -8.29
N LYS A 205 -11.15 0.02 -9.31
CA LYS A 205 -12.13 0.36 -10.36
C LYS A 205 -12.61 -0.82 -11.22
N ASP A 206 -11.93 -1.96 -11.16
CA ASP A 206 -12.16 -3.13 -12.01
C ASP A 206 -12.75 -4.33 -11.25
N ALA A 207 -13.10 -4.19 -9.98
CA ALA A 207 -13.70 -5.29 -9.25
C ALA A 207 -15.14 -5.55 -9.73
N PRO A 208 -15.51 -6.82 -9.97
CA PRO A 208 -16.90 -7.15 -10.23
C PRO A 208 -17.73 -6.80 -8.99
N ILE A 209 -18.72 -5.94 -9.19
CA ILE A 209 -19.79 -5.71 -8.21
C ILE A 209 -20.58 -7.04 -8.18
N LEU A 210 -20.48 -7.77 -7.07
CA LEU A 210 -21.35 -8.92 -6.81
C LEU A 210 -22.78 -8.45 -6.52
#